data_AF-A0A6J8AME0-F1
#
_entry.id   AF-A0A6J8AME0-F1
#
_cell.length_a   1.000
_cell.length_b   1.000
_cell.length_c   1.000
_cell.angle_alpha   90.00
_cell.angle_beta   90.00
_cell.angle_gamma   90.00
#
_symmetry.space_group_name_H-M   'P 1'
#
loop_
_entity.id
_entity.type
_entity.pdbx_description
1 polymer ?
#
loop_
_entity_poly.entity_id
_entity_poly.type
_entity_poly.pdbx_seq_one_letter_code
_entity_poly.pdbx_strand_id
1 'polypeptide(L)'
;MQHVSHIGPPADLEDDKKRWLVVGICLHSILSPSLRRFEDNVVNNFYNALKLSDQIDIQTHSRHLRKYGVVNFELNYETINNNKFTYGYQKVRYDYKVQNGVDMSKLFLQTHIANYIAFDDSCDSSALLGFIVNIDKFPVNVQTAARDVGTFKYCY
;
A
#
# COMPACT_ATOMS: atom_id res chain seq x y z
N MET A 1 -40.80 -2.49 34.33
CA MET A 1 -40.55 -3.54 33.32
C MET A 1 -40.54 -2.86 31.95
N GLN A 2 -39.34 -2.82 31.34
CA GLN A 2 -38.97 -2.48 29.96
C GLN A 2 -39.47 -1.18 29.30
N HIS A 3 -38.55 -0.20 29.23
CA HIS A 3 -38.56 0.89 28.26
C HIS A 3 -38.08 0.34 26.91
N VAL A 4 -39.00 0.13 25.96
CA VAL A 4 -38.67 -0.35 24.62
C VAL A 4 -38.23 0.85 23.78
N SER A 5 -36.92 0.97 23.55
CA SER A 5 -36.38 1.86 22.52
C SER A 5 -36.78 1.32 21.15
N HIS A 6 -37.66 2.03 20.45
CA HIS A 6 -38.02 1.75 19.07
C HIS A 6 -36.79 2.01 18.19
N ILE A 7 -36.07 0.95 17.82
CA ILE A 7 -35.07 1.03 16.75
C ILE A 7 -35.89 1.07 15.46
N GLY A 8 -35.98 2.26 14.85
CA GLY A 8 -36.59 2.40 13.52
C GLY A 8 -35.85 1.53 12.49
N PRO A 9 -36.51 1.12 11.39
CA PRO A 9 -35.85 0.33 10.35
C PRO A 9 -34.58 1.06 9.88
N PRO A 10 -33.51 0.32 9.55
CA PRO A 10 -32.28 0.93 9.07
C PRO A 10 -32.62 1.86 7.91
N ALA A 11 -32.09 3.09 7.93
CA ALA A 11 -32.36 4.09 6.91
C ALA A 11 -32.10 3.47 5.54
N ASP A 12 -33.17 3.30 4.75
CA ASP A 12 -33.03 2.71 3.43
C ASP A 12 -32.17 3.64 2.58
N LEU A 13 -31.12 3.08 1.98
CA LEU A 13 -30.28 3.84 1.08
C LEU A 13 -31.11 4.21 -0.15
N GLU A 14 -31.11 5.50 -0.49
CA GLU A 14 -31.69 5.99 -1.74
C GLU A 14 -31.18 5.16 -2.93
N ASP A 15 -32.05 4.85 -3.88
CA ASP A 15 -31.74 3.90 -4.97
C ASP A 15 -30.48 4.29 -5.76
N ASP A 16 -30.20 5.57 -5.90
CA ASP A 16 -28.97 6.06 -6.52
C ASP A 16 -27.72 5.69 -5.73
N LYS A 17 -27.77 5.76 -4.40
CA LYS A 17 -26.67 5.33 -3.52
C LYS A 17 -26.48 3.82 -3.58
N LYS A 18 -27.56 3.05 -3.69
CA LYS A 18 -27.49 1.59 -3.92
C LYS A 18 -26.81 1.26 -5.26
N ARG A 19 -27.15 1.99 -6.33
CA ARG A 19 -26.51 1.83 -7.65
C ARG A 19 -25.02 2.16 -7.61
N TRP A 20 -24.64 3.27 -6.99
CA TRP A 20 -23.23 3.64 -6.82
C TRP A 20 -22.48 2.64 -5.96
N LEU A 21 -23.11 2.09 -4.92
CA LEU A 21 -22.53 1.02 -4.10
C LEU A 21 -22.28 -0.25 -4.92
N VAL A 22 -23.25 -0.68 -5.74
CA VAL A 22 -23.07 -1.84 -6.63
C VAL A 22 -21.95 -1.61 -7.63
N VAL A 23 -21.90 -0.44 -8.27
CA VAL A 23 -20.81 -0.07 -9.18
C VAL A 23 -19.47 -0.08 -8.45
N GLY A 24 -19.40 0.45 -7.23
CA GLY A 24 -18.20 0.43 -6.39
C GLY A 24 -17.75 -0.98 -6.03
N ILE A 25 -18.68 -1.87 -5.65
CA ILE A 25 -18.41 -3.28 -5.35
C ILE A 25 -17.94 -4.03 -6.60
N CYS A 26 -18.59 -3.84 -7.76
CA CYS A 26 -18.19 -4.45 -9.01
C CYS A 26 -16.81 -3.96 -9.46
N LEU A 27 -16.57 -2.66 -9.37
CA LEU A 27 -15.26 -2.08 -9.68
C LEU A 27 -14.21 -2.65 -8.74
N HIS A 28 -14.45 -2.68 -7.43
CA HIS A 28 -13.50 -3.24 -6.46
C HIS A 28 -13.25 -4.73 -6.70
N SER A 29 -14.29 -5.53 -6.93
CA SER A 29 -14.18 -6.99 -7.10
C SER A 29 -13.56 -7.41 -8.43
N ILE A 30 -13.69 -6.62 -9.50
CA ILE A 30 -13.14 -6.93 -10.83
C ILE A 30 -11.78 -6.27 -11.02
N LEU A 31 -11.65 -4.99 -10.65
CA LEU A 31 -10.44 -4.21 -10.87
C LEU A 31 -9.35 -4.61 -9.89
N SER A 32 -9.66 -4.87 -8.62
CA SER A 32 -8.62 -5.18 -7.62
C SER A 32 -7.84 -6.44 -7.96
N PRO A 33 -8.47 -7.59 -8.31
CA PRO A 33 -7.71 -8.79 -8.69
C PRO A 33 -6.87 -8.59 -9.96
N SER A 34 -7.39 -7.83 -10.92
CA SER A 34 -6.69 -7.55 -12.18
C SER A 34 -5.47 -6.65 -11.95
N LEU A 35 -5.63 -5.63 -11.11
CA LEU A 35 -4.55 -4.70 -10.76
C LEU A 35 -3.49 -5.39 -9.88
N ARG A 36 -3.90 -6.26 -8.94
CA ARG A 36 -2.99 -7.10 -8.14
C ARG A 36 -2.10 -7.96 -9.02
N ARG A 37 -2.65 -8.66 -10.02
CA ARG A 37 -1.83 -9.50 -10.93
C ARG A 37 -0.81 -8.69 -11.73
N PHE A 38 -1.17 -7.48 -12.14
CA PHE A 38 -0.26 -6.59 -12.85
C PHE A 38 0.84 -6.06 -11.91
N GLU A 39 0.45 -5.66 -10.71
CA GLU A 39 1.35 -5.22 -9.64
C GLU A 39 2.34 -6.32 -9.26
N ASP A 40 1.88 -7.55 -8.98
CA ASP A 40 2.74 -8.66 -8.57
C ASP A 40 3.90 -8.87 -9.55
N ASN A 41 3.62 -8.80 -10.86
CA ASN A 41 4.67 -8.91 -11.88
C ASN A 41 5.65 -7.73 -11.83
N VAL A 42 5.15 -6.48 -11.71
CA VAL A 42 6.01 -5.28 -11.66
C VAL A 42 6.85 -5.28 -10.37
N VAL A 43 6.23 -5.53 -9.22
CA VAL A 43 6.86 -5.62 -7.91
C VAL A 43 7.93 -6.70 -7.89
N ASN A 44 7.62 -7.92 -8.34
CA ASN A 44 8.58 -9.02 -8.29
C ASN A 44 9.76 -8.78 -9.24
N ASN A 45 9.51 -8.25 -10.44
CA ASN A 45 10.59 -7.87 -11.36
C ASN A 45 11.47 -6.78 -10.77
N PHE A 46 10.86 -5.78 -10.12
CA PHE A 46 11.58 -4.68 -9.49
C PHE A 46 12.38 -5.15 -8.26
N TYR A 47 11.80 -6.00 -7.42
CA TYR A 47 12.48 -6.65 -6.31
C TYR A 47 13.70 -7.44 -6.79
N ASN A 48 13.55 -8.26 -7.83
CA ASN A 48 14.66 -9.03 -8.40
C ASN A 48 15.76 -8.12 -8.97
N ALA A 49 15.39 -6.99 -9.60
CA ALA A 49 16.36 -6.02 -10.07
C ALA A 49 17.18 -5.42 -8.92
N LEU A 50 16.52 -4.96 -7.84
CA LEU A 50 17.21 -4.40 -6.67
C LEU A 50 17.96 -5.44 -5.85
N LYS A 51 17.52 -6.69 -5.86
CA LYS A 51 18.28 -7.80 -5.28
C LYS A 51 19.61 -7.98 -5.99
N LEU A 52 19.66 -7.83 -7.31
CA LEU A 52 20.89 -7.92 -8.09
C LEU A 52 21.78 -6.67 -7.95
N SER A 53 21.20 -5.46 -8.02
CA SER A 53 21.97 -4.20 -8.01
C SER A 53 22.38 -3.75 -6.61
N ASP A 54 21.47 -3.85 -5.64
CA ASP A 54 21.58 -3.23 -4.31
C ASP A 54 21.61 -4.27 -3.17
N GLN A 55 21.55 -5.57 -3.50
CA GLN A 55 21.56 -6.67 -2.54
C GLN A 55 20.50 -6.50 -1.44
N ILE A 56 19.32 -6.01 -1.85
CA ILE A 56 18.26 -5.54 -0.94
C ILE A 56 17.75 -6.63 0.03
N ASP A 57 17.97 -7.89 -0.30
CA ASP A 57 17.60 -9.07 0.50
C ASP A 57 18.60 -9.42 1.62
N ILE A 58 19.79 -8.83 1.62
CA ILE A 58 20.85 -9.07 2.62
C ILE A 58 21.39 -7.80 3.27
N GLN A 59 20.66 -6.68 3.15
CA GLN A 59 21.08 -5.39 3.69
C GLN A 59 21.15 -5.37 5.22
N THR A 60 22.03 -4.49 5.73
CA THR A 60 22.24 -4.25 7.16
C THR A 60 22.07 -2.77 7.48
N HIS A 61 21.94 -2.40 8.76
CA HIS A 61 21.78 -1.01 9.17
C HIS A 61 22.85 -0.07 8.58
N SER A 62 24.11 -0.50 8.48
CA SER A 62 25.18 0.35 7.95
C SER A 62 25.21 0.43 6.42
N ARG A 63 24.60 -0.53 5.72
CA ARG A 63 24.70 -0.72 4.25
C ARG A 63 23.36 -0.88 3.54
N HIS A 64 22.29 -0.33 4.10
CA HIS A 64 20.98 -0.37 3.44
C HIS A 64 20.80 0.78 2.45
N LEU A 65 19.98 0.53 1.44
CA LEU A 65 19.54 1.54 0.49
C LEU A 65 18.61 2.50 1.22
N ARG A 66 19.07 3.73 1.48
CA ARG A 66 18.29 4.73 2.23
C ARG A 66 17.22 5.41 1.37
N LYS A 67 17.56 5.65 0.11
CA LYS A 67 16.72 6.38 -0.84
C LYS A 67 16.69 5.68 -2.17
N TYR A 68 15.53 5.66 -2.79
CA TYR A 68 15.39 5.25 -4.18
C TYR A 68 15.68 6.45 -5.09
N GLY A 69 16.84 6.40 -5.76
CA GLY A 69 17.45 7.57 -6.41
C GLY A 69 16.64 8.16 -7.56
N VAL A 70 15.79 7.38 -8.23
CA VAL A 70 15.04 7.86 -9.41
C VAL A 70 13.98 8.90 -9.06
N VAL A 71 13.30 8.73 -7.92
CA VAL A 71 12.24 9.66 -7.45
C VAL A 71 12.62 10.37 -6.14
N ASN A 72 13.88 10.24 -5.69
CA ASN A 72 14.36 10.77 -4.41
C ASN A 72 13.47 10.40 -3.21
N PHE A 73 12.89 9.20 -3.24
CA PHE A 73 11.98 8.70 -2.20
C PHE A 73 12.78 8.03 -1.08
N GLU A 74 12.47 8.35 0.18
CA GLU A 74 13.11 7.74 1.35
C GLU A 74 12.47 6.39 1.67
N LEU A 75 13.27 5.32 1.64
CA LEU A 75 12.77 3.97 1.84
C LEU A 75 12.44 3.73 3.32
N ASN A 76 11.23 3.25 3.56
CA ASN A 76 10.66 3.19 4.90
C ASN A 76 10.83 1.81 5.55
N TYR A 77 12.01 1.52 6.09
CA TYR A 77 12.26 0.23 6.76
C TYR A 77 11.48 0.03 8.05
N GLU A 78 10.78 1.05 8.57
CA GLU A 78 9.91 0.89 9.75
C GLU A 78 8.73 -0.05 9.45
N THR A 79 8.32 -0.17 8.19
CA THR A 79 7.09 -0.84 7.75
C THR A 79 7.26 -2.32 7.44
N ILE A 80 8.50 -2.80 7.36
CA ILE A 80 8.84 -4.20 7.07
C ILE A 80 9.32 -4.92 8.33
N ASN A 81 9.30 -6.26 8.29
CA ASN A 81 9.85 -7.13 9.35
C ASN A 81 9.36 -6.81 10.78
N ASN A 82 8.20 -6.15 10.92
CA ASN A 82 7.68 -5.62 12.19
C ASN A 82 8.67 -4.69 12.93
N ASN A 83 9.56 -4.02 12.21
CA ASN A 83 10.63 -3.20 12.79
C ASN A 83 10.10 -2.13 13.74
N LYS A 84 9.06 -1.40 13.34
CA LYS A 84 8.44 -0.37 14.18
C LYS A 84 7.85 -0.94 15.46
N PHE A 85 7.17 -2.08 15.37
CA PHE A 85 6.52 -2.73 16.50
C PHE A 85 7.55 -3.31 17.48
N THR A 86 8.57 -3.99 16.98
CA THR A 86 9.56 -4.69 17.80
C THR A 86 10.62 -3.76 18.40
N TYR A 87 11.09 -2.77 17.63
CA TYR A 87 12.24 -1.95 18.01
C TYR A 87 11.91 -0.45 18.18
N GLY A 88 10.68 -0.03 17.89
CA GLY A 88 10.21 1.33 18.15
C GLY A 88 10.95 2.39 17.33
N TYR A 89 11.82 3.17 17.98
CA TYR A 89 12.67 4.18 17.33
C TYR A 89 14.13 3.75 17.22
N GLN A 90 14.47 2.53 17.67
CA GLN A 90 15.84 2.02 17.66
C GLN A 90 16.23 1.48 16.28
N LYS A 91 16.37 2.37 15.29
CA LYS A 91 16.63 2.02 13.88
C LYS A 91 17.85 1.11 13.68
N VAL A 92 18.87 1.25 14.54
CA VAL A 92 20.07 0.38 14.55
C VAL A 92 19.76 -1.10 14.67
N ARG A 93 18.63 -1.47 15.30
CA ARG A 93 18.23 -2.86 15.55
C ARG A 93 17.26 -3.42 14.51
N TYR A 94 16.85 -2.61 13.55
CA TYR A 94 15.91 -3.08 12.52
C TYR A 94 16.51 -4.18 11.67
N ASP A 95 15.66 -5.08 11.21
CA ASP A 95 15.98 -5.99 10.12
C ASP A 95 15.75 -5.28 8.79
N TYR A 96 16.84 -5.02 8.07
CA TYR A 96 16.87 -4.30 6.79
C TYR A 96 16.70 -5.22 5.57
N LYS A 97 16.56 -6.53 5.76
CA LYS A 97 16.41 -7.49 4.66
C LYS A 97 14.99 -7.43 4.10
N VAL A 98 14.88 -7.19 2.79
CA VAL A 98 13.59 -7.27 2.08
C VAL A 98 13.39 -8.70 1.59
N GLN A 99 12.39 -9.40 2.15
CA GLN A 99 12.27 -10.84 1.94
C GLN A 99 11.46 -11.22 0.69
N ASN A 100 10.56 -10.35 0.26
CA ASN A 100 9.61 -10.62 -0.82
C ASN A 100 9.06 -9.32 -1.42
N GLY A 101 8.22 -9.46 -2.45
CA GLY A 101 7.54 -8.34 -3.10
C GLY A 101 6.64 -7.53 -2.16
N VAL A 102 6.05 -8.15 -1.14
CA VAL A 102 5.20 -7.43 -0.17
C VAL A 102 6.03 -6.47 0.69
N ASP A 103 7.17 -6.92 1.22
CA ASP A 103 8.10 -6.04 1.94
C ASP A 103 8.61 -4.93 1.02
N MET A 104 8.88 -5.28 -0.24
CA MET A 104 9.30 -4.33 -1.26
C MET A 104 8.24 -3.24 -1.47
N SER A 105 6.95 -3.59 -1.55
CA SER A 105 5.88 -2.59 -1.68
C SER A 105 5.75 -1.71 -0.45
N LYS A 106 5.85 -2.29 0.75
CA LYS A 106 5.77 -1.56 2.02
C LYS A 106 6.88 -0.52 2.22
N LEU A 107 8.06 -0.72 1.64
CA LEU A 107 9.15 0.25 1.69
C LEU A 107 8.81 1.59 1.03
N PHE A 108 7.91 1.59 0.05
CA PHE A 108 7.49 2.79 -0.69
C PHE A 108 6.24 3.46 -0.11
N LEU A 109 5.79 3.00 1.06
CA LEU A 109 4.63 3.53 1.76
C LEU A 109 5.04 4.34 2.98
N GLN A 110 4.25 5.38 3.27
CA GLN A 110 4.38 6.10 4.54
C GLN A 110 3.94 5.20 5.70
N THR A 111 4.54 5.39 6.88
CA THR A 111 4.38 4.46 8.03
C THR A 111 2.91 4.28 8.44
N HIS A 112 2.11 5.35 8.39
CA HIS A 112 0.70 5.28 8.73
C HIS A 112 -0.12 4.51 7.68
N ILE A 113 0.26 4.58 6.41
CA ILE A 113 -0.38 3.83 5.32
C ILE A 113 -0.05 2.34 5.50
N ALA A 114 1.23 2.01 5.65
CA ALA A 114 1.69 0.63 5.73
C ALA A 114 1.13 -0.18 6.92
N ASN A 115 0.88 0.46 8.07
CA ASN A 115 0.27 -0.21 9.23
C ASN A 115 -1.18 -0.64 8.99
N TYR A 116 -1.89 0.04 8.09
CA TYR A 116 -3.25 -0.32 7.68
C TYR A 116 -3.28 -1.38 6.56
N ILE A 117 -2.11 -1.75 6.05
CA ILE A 117 -1.98 -2.61 4.88
C ILE A 117 -1.18 -3.84 5.30
N ALA A 118 -1.89 -4.77 5.92
CA ALA A 118 -1.63 -6.14 5.57
C ALA A 118 -1.87 -6.22 4.05
N PHE A 119 -0.80 -6.34 3.26
CA PHE A 119 -0.88 -6.80 1.86
C PHE A 119 -1.35 -8.27 1.80
N ASP A 120 -2.25 -8.67 2.72
CA ASP A 120 -3.07 -9.86 2.59
C ASP A 120 -4.32 -9.49 1.78
N ASP A 121 -5.25 -10.44 1.67
CA ASP A 121 -6.45 -10.37 0.83
C ASP A 121 -7.26 -9.06 0.94
N SER A 122 -7.03 -8.22 1.96
CA SER A 122 -7.68 -6.92 2.18
C SER A 122 -7.07 -5.70 1.45
N CYS A 123 -6.01 -5.83 0.64
CA CYS A 123 -5.29 -4.73 -0.05
C CYS A 123 -6.13 -3.44 -0.26
N ASP A 124 -5.87 -2.43 0.58
CA ASP A 124 -6.46 -1.09 0.45
C ASP A 124 -5.95 -0.45 -0.84
N SER A 125 -6.84 -0.07 -1.75
CA SER A 125 -6.49 0.58 -3.02
C SER A 125 -5.59 1.82 -2.85
N SER A 126 -5.60 2.43 -1.67
CA SER A 126 -4.74 3.57 -1.29
C SER A 126 -3.27 3.18 -1.14
N ALA A 127 -3.00 1.97 -0.65
CA ALA A 127 -1.68 1.36 -0.60
C ALA A 127 -1.06 1.31 -1.99
N LEU A 128 -1.85 0.76 -2.90
CA LEU A 128 -1.48 0.46 -4.25
C LEU A 128 -1.23 1.73 -5.04
N LEU A 129 -2.10 2.73 -4.87
CA LEU A 129 -1.88 4.06 -5.43
C LEU A 129 -0.59 4.69 -4.90
N GLY A 130 -0.34 4.63 -3.58
CA GLY A 130 0.90 5.13 -2.98
C GLY A 130 2.16 4.45 -3.55
N PHE A 131 2.11 3.14 -3.73
CA PHE A 131 3.19 2.36 -4.34
C PHE A 131 3.42 2.77 -5.81
N ILE A 132 2.37 2.82 -6.62
CA ILE A 132 2.44 3.19 -8.05
C ILE A 132 3.03 4.59 -8.25
N VAL A 133 2.65 5.56 -7.40
CA VAL A 133 3.13 6.95 -7.50
C VAL A 133 4.63 7.09 -7.24
N ASN A 134 5.20 6.20 -6.42
CA ASN A 134 6.58 6.32 -5.94
C ASN A 134 7.57 5.45 -6.74
N ILE A 135 7.13 4.79 -7.82
CA ILE A 135 7.96 3.88 -8.61
C ILE A 135 7.89 4.22 -10.10
N ASP A 136 9.07 4.45 -10.69
CA ASP A 136 9.27 4.81 -12.09
C ASP A 136 9.02 3.66 -13.09
N LYS A 137 8.76 2.45 -12.58
CA LYS A 137 8.52 1.25 -13.40
C LYS A 137 7.10 1.16 -13.95
N PHE A 138 6.18 2.00 -13.47
CA PHE A 138 4.85 2.11 -14.04
C PHE A 138 4.84 3.10 -15.20
N PRO A 139 4.01 2.89 -16.24
CA PRO A 139 3.82 3.87 -17.31
C PRO A 139 3.42 5.25 -16.76
N VAL A 140 3.89 6.34 -17.38
CA VAL A 140 3.66 7.71 -16.90
C VAL A 140 2.18 8.03 -16.75
N ASN A 141 1.35 7.60 -17.70
CA ASN A 141 -0.11 7.78 -17.63
C ASN A 141 -0.74 7.06 -16.43
N VAL A 142 -0.21 5.89 -16.04
CA VAL A 142 -0.67 5.14 -14.85
C VAL A 142 -0.24 5.87 -13.57
N GLN A 143 0.99 6.40 -13.52
CA GLN A 143 1.44 7.21 -12.39
C GLN A 143 0.64 8.51 -12.23
N THR A 144 0.34 9.21 -13.33
CA THR A 144 -0.47 10.43 -13.31
C THR A 144 -1.89 10.12 -12.84
N ALA A 145 -2.54 9.09 -13.41
CA ALA A 145 -3.86 8.68 -12.97
C ALA A 145 -3.88 8.28 -11.49
N ALA A 146 -2.83 7.59 -11.00
CA ALA A 146 -2.73 7.23 -9.60
C ALA A 146 -2.57 8.47 -8.68
N ARG A 147 -1.82 9.48 -9.11
CA ARG A 147 -1.70 10.77 -8.40
C ARG A 147 -3.05 11.47 -8.32
N ASP A 148 -3.76 11.56 -9.44
CA ASP A 148 -5.06 12.24 -9.51
C ASP A 148 -6.09 11.59 -8.58
N VAL A 149 -6.14 10.25 -8.53
CA VAL A 149 -7.01 9.51 -7.62
C VAL A 149 -6.56 9.68 -6.16
N GLY A 150 -5.25 9.70 -5.89
CA GLY A 150 -4.69 9.90 -4.55
C GLY A 150 -4.97 11.28 -3.96
N THR A 151 -5.05 12.33 -4.79
CA THR A 151 -5.39 13.69 -4.35
C THR A 151 -6.83 13.86 -3.85
N PHE A 152 -7.75 12.96 -4.20
CA PHE A 152 -9.12 12.97 -3.65
C PHE A 152 -9.20 12.55 -2.16
N LYS A 153 -8.09 12.12 -1.54
CA LYS A 153 -8.02 11.75 -0.11
C LYS A 153 -7.59 12.87 0.85
N TYR A 154 -7.38 14.10 0.39
CA TYR A 154 -7.06 15.25 1.26
C TYR A 154 -8.19 16.29 1.42
N CYS A 155 -9.43 15.93 1.07
CA CYS A 155 -10.62 16.65 1.53
C CYS A 155 -11.30 15.82 2.62
N TYR A 156 -11.41 16.43 3.82
CA TYR A 156 -11.97 15.95 5.10
C TYR A 156 -10.97 15.34 6.08
#